data_AF-A0A7C1UA69-F1
#
_entry.id   AF-A0A7C1UA69-F1
#
_cell.length_a   1.000
_cell.length_b   1.000
_cell.length_c   1.000
_cell.angle_alpha   90.00
_cell.angle_beta   90.00
_cell.angle_gamma   90.00
#
_symmetry.space_group_name_H-M   'P 1'
#
loop_
_entity.id
_entity.type
_entity.pdbx_description
1 polymer ?
#
loop_
_entity_poly.entity_id
_entity_poly.type
_entity_poly.pdbx_seq_one_letter_code
_entity_poly.pdbx_strand_id
1 'polypeptide(L)'
;PDYRFRLGKGVTVLDNGSDIGLISTGYMIKTAKIAAEKLKNRGFGVRLDHHPSLKPFDKELLADMASKVSAIVTLENHCVSGGLFSLVAEALARSGTQIPVATIGTDPEDFIHTGHVNDLLAHYQMTSDDVVRVAEQTLSKAG
;
A
#
# COMPACT_ATOMS: atom_id res chain seq x y z
N PRO A 1 -0.37 12.93 -20.03
CA PRO A 1 -0.97 12.11 -18.95
C PRO A 1 -2.49 12.02 -19.13
N ASP A 2 -3.02 10.81 -19.27
CA ASP A 2 -4.44 10.56 -19.62
C ASP A 2 -5.31 10.14 -18.43
N TYR A 3 -4.75 10.20 -17.21
CA TYR A 3 -5.48 9.85 -15.99
C TYR A 3 -6.65 10.82 -15.75
N ARG A 4 -7.84 10.26 -15.47
CA ARG A 4 -9.01 11.00 -15.01
C ARG A 4 -9.54 10.40 -13.72
N PHE A 5 -9.69 11.25 -12.70
CA PHE A 5 -10.29 10.86 -11.44
C PHE A 5 -11.74 10.40 -11.65
N ARG A 6 -12.10 9.29 -11.01
CA ARG A 6 -13.46 8.77 -10.91
C ARG A 6 -13.72 8.41 -9.46
N LEU A 7 -14.77 8.99 -8.88
CA LEU A 7 -15.15 8.71 -7.50
C LEU A 7 -15.35 7.19 -7.31
N GLY A 8 -14.76 6.64 -6.26
CA GLY A 8 -14.86 5.20 -5.98
C GLY A 8 -13.97 4.28 -6.80
N LYS A 9 -13.14 4.81 -7.71
CA LYS A 9 -12.27 4.00 -8.55
C LYS A 9 -10.80 4.27 -8.29
N GLY A 10 -10.05 3.19 -8.07
CA GLY A 10 -8.60 3.21 -7.99
C GLY A 10 -7.97 3.17 -9.38
N VAL A 11 -6.64 3.18 -9.42
CA VAL A 11 -5.87 3.07 -10.65
C VAL A 11 -4.63 2.21 -10.42
N THR A 12 -4.36 1.27 -11.32
CA THR A 12 -3.08 0.58 -11.38
C THR A 12 -2.06 1.53 -12.01
N VAL A 13 -1.06 1.89 -11.22
CA VAL A 13 -0.02 2.87 -11.56
C VAL A 13 1.16 2.19 -12.24
N LEU A 14 1.44 0.95 -11.83
CA LEU A 14 2.49 0.09 -12.35
C LEU A 14 2.06 -1.36 -12.13
N ASP A 15 2.32 -2.21 -13.11
CA ASP A 15 2.25 -3.66 -12.96
C ASP A 15 3.39 -4.26 -13.79
N ASN A 16 4.41 -4.79 -13.12
CA ASN A 16 5.54 -5.45 -13.76
C ASN A 16 5.72 -6.90 -13.29
N GLY A 17 4.71 -7.47 -12.64
CA GLY A 17 4.75 -8.82 -12.08
C GLY A 17 3.96 -8.93 -10.78
N SER A 18 3.90 -10.14 -10.23
CA SER A 18 2.90 -10.48 -9.22
C SER A 18 3.49 -11.10 -7.94
N ASP A 19 4.70 -10.70 -7.53
CA ASP A 19 5.21 -11.14 -6.22
C ASP A 19 4.51 -10.34 -5.10
N ILE A 20 4.55 -9.01 -5.19
CA ILE A 20 4.02 -8.10 -4.16
C ILE A 20 3.07 -7.04 -4.73
N GLY A 21 1.95 -6.84 -4.05
CA GLY A 21 1.02 -5.73 -4.26
C GLY A 21 1.27 -4.57 -3.29
N LEU A 22 1.40 -3.36 -3.80
CA LEU A 22 1.44 -2.13 -3.03
C LEU A 22 0.13 -1.37 -3.24
N ILE A 23 -0.54 -0.98 -2.16
CA ILE A 23 -1.78 -0.20 -2.22
C ILE A 23 -1.54 1.13 -1.52
N SER A 24 -1.64 2.23 -2.25
CA SER A 24 -1.36 3.56 -1.70
C SER A 24 -2.58 4.49 -1.74
N THR A 25 -2.59 5.50 -0.88
CA THR A 25 -3.51 6.64 -0.97
C THR A 25 -2.81 7.97 -0.69
N GLY A 26 -3.39 9.06 -1.17
CA GLY A 26 -2.95 10.43 -0.93
C GLY A 26 -1.44 10.65 -1.13
N TYR A 27 -0.81 11.23 -0.11
CA TYR A 27 0.59 11.65 -0.13
C TYR A 27 1.58 10.51 -0.40
N MET A 28 1.22 9.27 -0.05
CA MET A 28 2.13 8.12 -0.13
C MET A 28 2.40 7.62 -1.55
N ILE A 29 1.70 8.12 -2.58
CA ILE A 29 1.90 7.67 -3.96
C ILE A 29 3.33 7.86 -4.48
N LYS A 30 3.98 8.96 -4.11
CA LYS A 30 5.36 9.22 -4.55
C LYS A 30 6.32 8.22 -3.92
N THR A 31 6.18 7.98 -2.61
CA THR A 31 6.94 6.97 -1.88
C THR A 31 6.71 5.58 -2.46
N ALA A 32 5.45 5.22 -2.75
CA ALA A 32 5.09 3.93 -3.32
C ALA A 32 5.74 3.69 -4.68
N LYS A 33 5.75 4.71 -5.56
CA LYS A 33 6.44 4.62 -6.87
C LYS A 33 7.94 4.38 -6.72
N ILE A 34 8.60 5.11 -5.81
CA ILE A 34 10.04 4.95 -5.56
C ILE A 34 10.33 3.56 -4.99
N ALA A 35 9.51 3.08 -4.05
CA ALA A 35 9.65 1.74 -3.47
C ALA A 35 9.42 0.63 -4.52
N ALA A 36 8.43 0.80 -5.40
CA ALA A 36 8.15 -0.14 -6.49
C ALA A 36 9.35 -0.26 -7.45
N GLU A 37 9.96 0.86 -7.85
CA GLU A 37 11.18 0.83 -8.66
C GLU A 37 12.36 0.18 -7.92
N LYS A 38 12.52 0.45 -6.62
CA LYS A 38 13.55 -0.20 -5.81
C LYS A 38 13.36 -1.72 -5.73
N LEU A 39 12.14 -2.20 -5.47
CA LEU A 39 11.79 -3.62 -5.44
C LEU A 39 12.03 -4.29 -6.80
N LYS A 40 11.59 -3.64 -7.88
CA LYS A 40 11.84 -4.09 -9.25
C LYS A 40 13.34 -4.23 -9.55
N ASN A 41 14.15 -3.26 -9.16
CA ASN A 41 15.61 -3.32 -9.32
C ASN A 41 16.27 -4.46 -8.51
N ARG A 42 15.55 -5.03 -7.53
CA ARG A 42 15.97 -6.19 -6.74
C ARG A 42 15.40 -7.51 -7.26
N GLY A 43 14.68 -7.47 -8.38
CA GLY A 43 14.18 -8.66 -9.08
C GLY A 43 12.74 -9.04 -8.77
N PHE A 44 12.01 -8.25 -7.94
CA PHE A 44 10.62 -8.54 -7.63
C PHE A 44 9.65 -8.01 -8.70
N GLY A 45 8.63 -8.81 -9.00
CA GLY A 45 7.43 -8.39 -9.69
C GLY A 45 6.53 -7.58 -8.76
N VAL A 46 6.25 -6.33 -9.13
CA VAL A 46 5.49 -5.40 -8.30
C VAL A 46 4.25 -4.92 -9.04
N ARG A 47 3.13 -4.93 -8.33
CA ARG A 47 1.94 -4.17 -8.71
C ARG A 47 1.73 -3.03 -7.73
N LEU A 48 1.46 -1.83 -8.24
CA LEU A 48 1.11 -0.66 -7.43
C LEU A 48 -0.27 -0.15 -7.84
N ASP A 49 -1.24 -0.26 -6.94
CA ASP A 49 -2.55 0.37 -7.08
C ASP A 49 -2.64 1.61 -6.19
N HIS A 50 -3.26 2.66 -6.71
CA HIS A 50 -3.49 3.91 -6.00
C HIS A 50 -4.97 4.21 -5.87
N HIS A 51 -5.42 4.48 -4.64
CA HIS A 51 -6.81 4.78 -4.30
C HIS A 51 -6.95 6.25 -3.88
N PRO A 52 -7.27 7.16 -4.82
CA PRO A 52 -7.50 8.58 -4.51
C PRO A 52 -8.86 8.82 -3.83
N SER A 53 -9.74 7.81 -3.84
CA SER A 53 -11.03 7.80 -3.15
C SER A 53 -11.09 6.56 -2.25
N LEU A 54 -11.15 6.77 -0.93
CA LEU A 54 -11.38 5.70 0.04
C LEU A 54 -12.87 5.45 0.32
N LYS A 55 -13.72 6.42 -0.01
CA LYS A 55 -15.17 6.30 0.20
C LYS A 55 -15.93 6.84 -1.02
N PRO A 56 -16.50 5.95 -1.86
CA PRO A 56 -16.44 4.49 -1.76
C PRO A 56 -15.04 3.93 -2.04
N PHE A 57 -14.75 2.74 -1.51
CA PHE A 57 -13.50 2.01 -1.73
C PHE A 57 -13.64 1.02 -2.89
N ASP A 58 -12.66 0.98 -3.79
CA ASP A 58 -12.67 0.13 -4.99
C ASP A 58 -12.29 -1.32 -4.67
N LYS A 59 -13.26 -2.09 -4.17
CA LYS A 59 -13.07 -3.50 -3.78
C LYS A 59 -12.77 -4.41 -4.97
N GLU A 60 -13.25 -4.05 -6.16
CA GLU A 60 -13.00 -4.82 -7.39
C GLU A 60 -11.52 -4.79 -7.76
N LEU A 61 -10.91 -3.59 -7.69
CA LEU A 61 -9.48 -3.43 -7.95
C LEU A 61 -8.63 -4.18 -6.92
N LEU A 62 -9.00 -4.11 -5.64
CA LEU A 62 -8.34 -4.89 -4.58
C LEU A 62 -8.46 -6.40 -4.83
N ALA A 63 -9.65 -6.90 -5.17
CA ALA A 63 -9.86 -8.33 -5.43
C ALA A 63 -9.02 -8.81 -6.62
N ASP A 64 -8.93 -8.01 -7.69
CA ASP A 64 -8.08 -8.31 -8.83
C ASP A 64 -6.60 -8.37 -8.43
N MET A 65 -6.10 -7.43 -7.61
CA MET A 65 -4.73 -7.50 -7.07
C MET A 65 -4.52 -8.74 -6.22
N ALA A 66 -5.38 -8.97 -5.23
CA ALA A 66 -5.23 -10.05 -4.26
C ALA A 66 -5.31 -11.45 -4.89
N SER A 67 -5.92 -11.57 -6.07
CA SER A 67 -5.94 -12.83 -6.83
C SER A 67 -4.62 -13.15 -7.55
N LYS A 68 -3.72 -12.17 -7.69
CA LYS A 68 -2.49 -12.28 -8.48
C LYS A 68 -1.23 -12.26 -7.62
N VAL A 69 -1.22 -11.45 -6.56
CA VAL A 69 -0.02 -11.23 -5.74
C VAL A 69 0.08 -12.21 -4.57
N SER A 70 1.30 -12.47 -4.09
CA SER A 70 1.54 -13.34 -2.93
C SER A 70 1.47 -12.62 -1.58
N ALA A 71 1.62 -11.29 -1.58
CA ALA A 71 1.50 -10.44 -0.39
C ALA A 71 1.05 -9.02 -0.75
N ILE A 72 0.50 -8.29 0.23
CA ILE A 72 0.07 -6.89 0.08
C ILE A 72 0.72 -6.01 1.15
N VAL A 73 1.15 -4.81 0.76
CA VAL A 73 1.51 -3.72 1.69
C VAL A 73 0.62 -2.52 1.42
N THR A 74 -0.06 -2.00 2.44
CA THR A 74 -0.81 -0.74 2.36
C THR A 74 0.08 0.44 2.77
N LEU A 75 -0.10 1.59 2.12
CA LEU A 75 0.67 2.82 2.39
C LEU A 75 -0.27 4.02 2.52
N GLU A 76 -0.35 4.57 3.72
CA GLU A 76 -1.17 5.73 4.02
C GLU A 76 -0.45 6.71 4.95
N ASN A 77 -0.59 8.02 4.70
CA ASN A 77 -0.15 9.05 5.64
C ASN A 77 -1.26 9.30 6.67
N HIS A 78 -1.58 8.25 7.42
CA HIS A 78 -2.69 8.19 8.37
C HIS A 78 -2.41 7.08 9.39
N CYS A 79 -3.18 7.08 10.48
CA CYS A 79 -3.22 5.96 11.42
C CYS A 79 -3.67 4.68 10.69
N VAL A 80 -2.98 3.56 10.93
CA VAL A 80 -3.36 2.29 10.30
C VAL A 80 -4.73 1.79 10.78
N SER A 81 -5.24 2.30 11.91
CA SER A 81 -6.60 2.05 12.39
C SER A 81 -7.60 3.04 11.79
N GLY A 82 -8.68 2.52 11.20
CA GLY A 82 -9.75 3.30 10.58
C GLY A 82 -9.44 3.86 9.19
N GLY A 83 -8.25 3.60 8.65
CA GLY A 83 -7.76 4.12 7.38
C GLY A 83 -7.80 3.13 6.21
N LEU A 84 -6.86 3.29 5.27
CA LEU A 84 -6.71 2.42 4.10
C LEU A 84 -6.49 0.96 4.49
N PHE A 85 -5.63 0.70 5.48
CA PHE A 85 -5.40 -0.66 5.97
C PHE A 85 -6.69 -1.30 6.44
N SER A 86 -7.49 -0.61 7.27
CA SER A 86 -8.77 -1.14 7.75
C SER A 86 -9.73 -1.45 6.60
N LEU A 87 -9.81 -0.58 5.58
CA LEU A 87 -10.65 -0.84 4.40
C LEU A 87 -10.20 -2.07 3.61
N VAL A 88 -8.89 -2.24 3.43
CA VAL A 88 -8.31 -3.43 2.76
C VAL A 88 -8.58 -4.68 3.58
N ALA A 89 -8.27 -4.67 4.89
CA ALA A 89 -8.46 -5.79 5.78
C ALA A 89 -9.94 -6.23 5.85
N GLU A 90 -10.87 -5.28 6.00
CA GLU A 90 -12.30 -5.55 5.98
C GLU A 90 -12.76 -6.19 4.66
N ALA A 91 -12.26 -5.70 3.53
CA ALA A 91 -12.64 -6.20 2.22
C ALA A 91 -12.13 -7.63 1.99
N LEU A 92 -10.86 -7.91 2.33
CA LEU A 92 -10.27 -9.25 2.23
C LEU A 92 -10.95 -10.25 3.17
N ALA A 93 -11.23 -9.84 4.41
CA ALA A 93 -11.93 -10.68 5.37
C ALA A 93 -13.34 -11.03 4.89
N ARG A 94 -14.09 -10.06 4.34
CA ARG A 94 -15.43 -10.31 3.79
C ARG A 94 -15.43 -11.20 2.54
N SER A 95 -14.38 -11.17 1.73
CA SER A 95 -14.25 -12.05 0.56
C SER A 95 -13.69 -13.43 0.91
N GLY A 96 -13.23 -13.66 2.15
CA GLY A 96 -12.55 -14.89 2.55
C GLY A 96 -11.14 -15.02 1.96
N THR A 97 -10.56 -13.93 1.45
CA THR A 97 -9.22 -13.94 0.87
C THR A 97 -8.16 -13.97 1.97
N GLN A 98 -7.31 -14.99 1.94
CA GLN A 98 -6.20 -15.16 2.89
C GLN A 98 -4.88 -14.85 2.19
N ILE A 99 -4.31 -13.68 2.51
CA ILE A 99 -3.03 -13.23 1.96
C ILE A 99 -2.29 -12.46 3.06
N PRO A 100 -0.95 -12.59 3.17
CA PRO A 100 -0.16 -11.73 4.05
C PRO A 100 -0.37 -10.25 3.71
N VAL A 101 -0.75 -9.47 4.72
CA VAL A 101 -0.90 -8.01 4.61
C VAL A 101 -0.03 -7.33 5.66
N ALA A 102 0.73 -6.32 5.23
CA ALA A 102 1.44 -5.41 6.11
C ALA A 102 1.09 -3.95 5.80
N THR A 103 1.56 -3.04 6.65
CA THR A 103 1.14 -1.64 6.64
C THR A 103 2.32 -0.70 6.74
N ILE A 104 2.16 0.47 6.11
CA ILE A 104 2.95 1.66 6.29
C ILE A 104 1.96 2.77 6.63
N GLY A 105 2.10 3.31 7.84
CA GLY A 105 1.22 4.29 8.44
C GLY A 105 1.62 4.47 9.90
N THR A 106 0.93 5.35 10.62
CA THR A 106 1.27 5.64 12.02
C THR A 106 0.62 4.62 12.96
N ASP A 107 1.31 4.34 14.07
CA ASP A 107 0.83 3.44 15.12
C ASP A 107 -0.40 4.06 15.83
N PRO A 108 -1.52 3.30 16.03
CA PRO A 108 -2.69 3.80 16.74
C PRO A 108 -2.44 4.17 18.20
N GLU A 109 -1.42 3.58 18.82
CA GLU A 109 -1.06 3.83 20.22
C GLU A 109 -0.10 5.01 20.38
N ASP A 110 0.37 5.60 19.27
CA ASP A 110 1.30 6.73 19.28
C ASP A 110 0.60 8.07 19.01
N PHE A 111 1.15 9.13 19.61
CA PHE A 111 0.73 10.49 19.37
C PHE A 111 1.53 11.12 18.21
N ILE A 112 0.86 11.91 17.36
CA ILE A 112 1.52 12.51 16.19
C ILE A 112 2.33 13.75 16.55
N HIS A 113 3.61 13.72 16.22
CA HIS A 113 4.55 14.82 16.41
C HIS A 113 4.42 15.89 15.33
N THR A 114 4.71 17.13 15.71
CA THR A 114 4.84 18.26 14.77
C THR A 114 6.29 18.41 14.35
N GLY A 115 6.54 18.56 13.06
CA GLY A 115 7.89 18.66 12.52
C GLY A 115 7.90 18.81 11.01
N HIS A 116 9.10 18.87 10.44
CA HIS A 116 9.26 18.90 9.00
C HIS A 116 8.87 17.55 8.39
N VAL A 117 8.13 17.56 7.27
CA VAL A 117 7.47 16.37 6.72
C VAL A 117 8.44 15.21 6.45
N ASN A 118 9.63 15.48 5.92
CA ASN A 118 10.60 14.42 5.63
C ASN A 118 11.16 13.77 6.90
N ASP A 119 11.32 14.56 7.96
CA ASP A 119 11.85 14.07 9.24
C ASP A 119 10.78 13.19 9.92
N LEU A 120 9.52 13.60 9.83
CA LEU A 120 8.40 12.81 10.34
C LEU A 120 8.21 11.51 9.56
N LEU A 121 8.31 11.53 8.23
CA LEU A 121 8.23 10.28 7.45
C LEU A 121 9.36 9.31 7.81
N ALA A 122 10.57 9.80 8.06
CA ALA A 122 11.66 8.96 8.54
C ALA A 122 11.39 8.42 9.95
N HIS A 123 10.93 9.28 10.86
CA HIS A 123 10.59 8.90 12.23
C HIS A 123 9.52 7.80 12.29
N TYR A 124 8.46 7.95 11.49
CA TYR A 124 7.35 7.00 11.41
C TYR A 124 7.60 5.81 10.47
N GLN A 125 8.83 5.63 9.96
CA GLN A 125 9.19 4.54 9.06
C GLN A 125 8.32 4.47 7.79
N MET A 126 8.07 5.63 7.19
CA MET A 126 7.23 5.80 6.01
C MET A 126 8.05 6.17 4.76
N THR A 127 9.35 5.89 4.78
CA THR A 127 10.21 6.15 3.62
C THR A 127 10.10 5.03 2.59
N SER A 128 10.60 5.26 1.37
CA SER A 128 10.62 4.19 0.36
C SER A 128 11.45 2.98 0.77
N ASP A 129 12.47 3.17 1.61
CA ASP A 129 13.31 2.06 2.11
C ASP A 129 12.59 1.24 3.16
N ASP A 130 11.77 1.89 4.00
CA ASP A 130 10.88 1.18 4.93
C ASP A 130 9.84 0.34 4.19
N VAL A 131 9.24 0.87 3.12
CA VAL A 131 8.32 0.12 2.27
C VAL A 131 9.00 -1.12 1.68
N VAL A 132 10.21 -0.98 1.13
CA VAL A 132 10.98 -2.10 0.58
C VAL A 132 11.22 -3.16 1.64
N ARG A 133 11.70 -2.75 2.83
CA ARG A 133 11.94 -3.65 3.96
C ARG A 133 10.68 -4.40 4.38
N VAL A 134 9.56 -3.68 4.56
CA VAL A 134 8.28 -4.27 4.95
C VAL A 134 7.76 -5.22 3.87
N ALA A 135 7.87 -4.86 2.59
CA ALA A 135 7.47 -5.73 1.48
C ALA A 135 8.23 -7.07 1.50
N GLU A 136 9.54 -7.05 1.64
CA GLU A 136 10.35 -8.29 1.71
C GLU A 136 10.01 -9.15 2.93
N GLN A 137 9.84 -8.53 4.10
CA GLN A 137 9.44 -9.22 5.32
C GLN A 137 8.03 -9.83 5.22
N THR A 138 7.17 -9.25 4.39
CA THR A 138 5.82 -9.75 4.16
C THR A 138 5.83 -10.89 3.17
N LEU A 139 6.64 -10.77 2.10
CA LEU A 139 6.86 -11.85 1.12
C LEU A 139 7.45 -13.10 1.76
N SER A 140 8.36 -12.98 2.73
CA SER A 140 8.91 -14.15 3.43
C SER A 140 7.89 -14.93 4.26
N LYS A 141 6.68 -14.39 4.45
CA LYS A 141 5.54 -15.04 5.12
C LYS A 141 4.53 -15.62 4.13
N ALA A 142 4.66 -15.31 2.84
CA ALA A 142 3.91 -15.97 1.78
C ALA A 142 4.49 -17.38 1.60
N GLY A 143 3.64 -18.40 1.75
CA GLY A 143 4.03 -19.80 1.67
C GLY A 143 4.43 -20.24 0.28
#